data_AF-A0A218W4W0-F1
#
_entry.id   AF-A0A218W4W0-F1
#
_cell.length_a   1.000
_cell.length_b   1.000
_cell.length_c   1.000
_cell.angle_alpha   90.00
_cell.angle_beta   90.00
_cell.angle_gamma   90.00
#
_symmetry.space_group_name_H-M   'P 1'
#
loop_
_entity.id
_entity.type
_entity.pdbx_description
1 polymer ?
#
loop_
_entity_poly.entity_id
_entity_poly.type
_entity_poly.pdbx_seq_one_letter_code
_entity_poly.pdbx_strand_id
1 'polypeptide(L)'
;MPGTNGTDYTKRIFNSDGSEPEMCGNGVQCFARFIAELENLQGRQRFTVHTGAGLIVPDIQDDGKVTVDIGEPILKASDVPTRLLPNKGQSIVKSGLVVDEVT
;
A
#
# COMPACT_ATOMS: atom_id res chain seq x y z
N MET A 1 -8.44 3.29 -13.29
CA MET A 1 -8.10 4.26 -14.37
C MET A 1 -7.13 3.58 -15.33
N PRO A 2 -6.96 4.08 -16.57
CA PRO A 2 -5.90 3.59 -17.45
C PRO A 2 -4.55 3.58 -16.74
N GLY A 3 -3.72 2.58 -17.02
CA GLY A 3 -2.37 2.50 -16.49
C GLY A 3 -1.47 3.65 -16.93
N THR A 4 -0.41 3.88 -16.16
CA THR A 4 0.62 4.88 -16.44
C THR A 4 1.99 4.20 -16.40
N ASN A 5 2.95 4.73 -17.15
CA ASN A 5 4.31 4.19 -17.19
C ASN A 5 4.39 2.68 -17.47
N GLY A 6 3.46 2.15 -18.27
CA GLY A 6 3.41 0.74 -18.66
C GLY A 6 2.74 -0.19 -17.64
N THR A 7 2.08 0.33 -16.59
CA THR A 7 1.21 -0.50 -15.75
C THR A 7 -0.11 -0.80 -16.47
N ASP A 8 -0.83 -1.84 -16.02
CA ASP A 8 -2.15 -2.19 -16.55
C ASP A 8 -3.20 -1.17 -16.08
N TYR A 9 -3.10 -0.78 -14.80
CA TYR A 9 -4.05 0.14 -14.17
C TYR A 9 -3.38 1.21 -13.33
N THR A 10 -4.13 2.28 -13.07
CA THR A 10 -3.85 3.27 -12.03
C THR A 10 -4.97 3.29 -11.00
N LYS A 11 -4.60 3.29 -9.72
CA LYS A 11 -5.51 3.39 -8.57
C LYS A 11 -5.22 4.64 -7.76
N ARG A 12 -6.29 5.38 -7.44
CA ARG A 12 -6.33 6.45 -6.45
C ARG A 12 -7.36 6.10 -5.38
N ILE A 13 -7.14 6.56 -4.16
CA ILE A 13 -8.07 6.36 -3.05
C ILE A 13 -8.24 7.67 -2.30
N PHE A 14 -9.45 7.95 -1.84
CA PHE A 14 -9.73 9.06 -0.96
C PHE A 14 -10.26 8.49 0.36
N ASN A 15 -9.68 8.93 1.47
CA ASN A 15 -10.17 8.64 2.81
C ASN A 15 -11.53 9.32 3.03
N SER A 16 -12.23 8.92 4.09
CA SER A 16 -13.53 9.50 4.46
C SER A 16 -13.45 10.99 4.80
N ASP A 17 -12.27 11.50 5.14
CA ASP A 17 -11.99 12.92 5.39
C ASP A 17 -11.60 13.70 4.12
N GLY A 18 -11.56 13.02 2.96
CA GLY A 18 -11.18 13.59 1.67
C GLY A 18 -9.69 13.62 1.38
N SER A 19 -8.82 13.23 2.33
CA SER A 19 -7.38 13.11 2.08
C SER A 19 -7.08 11.97 1.11
N GLU A 20 -6.03 12.12 0.29
CA GLU A 20 -5.58 11.09 -0.65
C GLU A 20 -4.34 10.40 -0.09
N PRO A 21 -4.45 9.19 0.51
CA PRO A 21 -3.29 8.44 0.93
C PRO A 21 -2.62 7.75 -0.27
N GLU A 22 -1.33 7.48 -0.13
CA GLU A 22 -0.51 6.88 -1.18
C GLU A 22 -0.92 5.42 -1.50
N MET A 23 -1.35 4.66 -0.48
CA MET A 23 -1.69 3.25 -0.60
C MET A 23 -2.70 2.81 0.48
N CYS A 24 -3.46 1.76 0.18
CA CYS A 24 -4.31 1.06 1.13
C CYS A 24 -4.38 -0.41 0.74
N GLY A 25 -3.82 -1.28 1.59
CA GLY A 25 -3.65 -2.72 1.32
C GLY A 25 -5.00 -3.42 1.12
N ASN A 26 -5.97 -3.20 2.01
CA ASN A 26 -7.31 -3.74 1.86
C ASN A 26 -7.96 -3.24 0.55
N GLY A 27 -7.78 -1.96 0.26
CA GLY A 27 -8.33 -1.37 -0.96
C GLY A 27 -7.73 -1.96 -2.24
N VAL A 28 -6.48 -2.43 -2.23
CA VAL A 28 -5.89 -3.03 -3.45
C VAL A 28 -6.38 -4.46 -3.66
N GLN A 29 -6.70 -5.20 -2.59
CA GLN A 29 -7.35 -6.50 -2.69
C GLN A 29 -8.76 -6.38 -3.27
N CYS A 30 -9.54 -5.41 -2.79
CA CYS A 30 -10.87 -5.11 -3.35
C CYS A 30 -10.78 -4.67 -4.81
N PHE A 31 -9.80 -3.81 -5.14
CA PHE A 31 -9.55 -3.39 -6.51
C PHE A 31 -9.24 -4.57 -7.42
N ALA A 32 -8.45 -5.54 -6.94
CA ALA A 32 -8.10 -6.71 -7.74
C ALA A 32 -9.34 -7.54 -8.12
N ARG A 33 -10.22 -7.78 -7.15
CA ARG A 33 -11.50 -8.46 -7.39
C ARG A 33 -12.41 -7.67 -8.33
N PHE A 34 -12.48 -6.35 -8.16
CA PHE A 34 -13.27 -5.47 -9.02
C PHE A 34 -12.83 -5.54 -10.48
N ILE A 35 -11.53 -5.51 -10.76
CA ILE A 35 -11.01 -5.67 -12.12
C ILE A 35 -11.36 -7.04 -12.69
N ALA A 36 -11.14 -8.11 -11.93
CA ALA A 36 -11.47 -9.46 -12.38
C ALA A 36 -12.96 -9.61 -12.75
N GLU A 37 -13.85 -8.98 -11.97
CA GLU A 37 -15.29 -8.98 -12.25
C GLU A 37 -15.63 -8.15 -13.50
N LEU A 38 -15.07 -6.95 -13.64
CA LEU A 38 -15.30 -6.08 -14.80
C LEU A 38 -14.82 -6.70 -16.12
N GLU A 39 -13.67 -7.36 -16.09
CA GLU A 39 -13.05 -7.96 -17.27
C GLU A 39 -13.45 -9.43 -17.48
N ASN A 40 -14.31 -9.97 -16.61
CA ASN A 40 -14.73 -11.37 -16.60
C ASN A 40 -13.53 -12.35 -16.58
N LEU A 41 -12.49 -12.00 -15.82
CA LEU A 41 -11.31 -12.84 -15.61
C LEU A 41 -11.60 -13.93 -14.58
N GLN A 42 -11.15 -15.14 -14.87
CA GLN A 42 -11.39 -16.32 -14.03
C GLN A 42 -10.06 -16.97 -13.59
N GLY A 43 -10.07 -17.63 -12.44
CA GLY A 43 -8.89 -18.31 -11.88
C GLY A 43 -7.81 -17.33 -11.41
N ARG A 44 -6.56 -17.81 -11.41
CA ARG A 44 -5.42 -17.00 -10.98
C ARG A 44 -5.17 -15.83 -11.93
N GLN A 45 -5.03 -14.62 -11.37
CA GLN A 45 -4.82 -13.39 -12.14
C GLN A 45 -3.78 -12.51 -11.46
N ARG A 46 -2.88 -11.95 -12.27
CA ARG A 46 -1.82 -11.06 -11.78
C ARG A 46 -1.67 -9.90 -12.75
N PHE A 47 -1.66 -8.69 -12.22
CA PHE A 47 -1.54 -7.46 -13.00
C PHE A 47 -0.87 -6.35 -12.19
N THR A 48 -0.43 -5.32 -12.89
CA THR A 48 0.34 -4.20 -12.35
C THR A 48 -0.55 -2.99 -12.11
N VAL A 49 -0.40 -2.37 -10.95
CA VAL A 49 -1.18 -1.21 -10.53
C VAL A 49 -0.24 -0.10 -10.10
N HIS A 50 -0.34 1.05 -10.75
CA HIS A 50 0.31 2.28 -10.31
C HIS A 50 -0.48 2.91 -9.16
N THR A 51 0.20 3.22 -8.06
CA THR A 51 -0.34 3.86 -6.84
C THR A 51 0.54 5.04 -6.42
N GLY A 52 0.10 5.83 -5.44
CA GLY A 52 0.92 6.89 -4.85
C GLY A 52 2.20 6.35 -4.18
N ALA A 53 2.17 5.10 -3.71
CA ALA A 53 3.35 4.41 -3.16
C ALA A 53 4.21 3.68 -4.21
N GLY A 54 3.92 3.88 -5.50
CA GLY A 54 4.61 3.23 -6.61
C GLY A 54 3.88 1.99 -7.15
N LEU A 55 4.66 1.06 -7.73
CA LEU A 55 4.15 -0.15 -8.38
C LEU A 55 3.69 -1.18 -7.34
N ILE A 56 2.45 -1.64 -7.46
CA ILE A 56 1.89 -2.74 -6.68
C ILE A 56 1.38 -3.83 -7.62
N VAL A 57 1.57 -5.09 -7.23
CA VAL A 57 1.20 -6.25 -8.06
C VAL A 57 0.30 -7.19 -7.25
N PRO A 58 -1.04 -7.02 -7.29
CA PRO A 58 -1.96 -8.00 -6.74
C PRO A 58 -1.92 -9.31 -7.55
N ASP A 59 -2.02 -10.43 -6.83
CA ASP A 59 -2.12 -11.78 -7.40
C ASP A 59 -3.32 -12.50 -6.76
N ILE A 60 -4.41 -12.58 -7.53
CA ILE A 60 -5.61 -13.35 -7.18
C ILE A 60 -5.23 -14.83 -7.30
N GLN A 61 -5.32 -15.57 -6.21
CA GLN A 61 -4.99 -16.99 -6.13
C GLN A 61 -6.14 -17.87 -6.61
N ASP A 62 -5.87 -19.16 -6.83
CA ASP A 62 -6.88 -20.14 -7.26
C ASP A 62 -8.02 -20.32 -6.25
N ASP A 63 -7.77 -20.08 -4.95
CA ASP A 63 -8.79 -20.10 -3.89
C ASP A 63 -9.59 -18.78 -3.77
N GLY A 64 -9.30 -17.82 -4.65
CA GLY A 64 -9.90 -16.50 -4.67
C GLY A 64 -9.33 -15.52 -3.64
N LYS A 65 -8.38 -15.90 -2.80
CA LYS A 65 -7.68 -14.92 -1.96
C LYS A 65 -6.79 -14.03 -2.83
N VAL A 66 -6.54 -12.80 -2.39
CA VAL A 66 -5.63 -11.90 -3.08
C VAL A 66 -4.37 -11.74 -2.24
N THR A 67 -3.23 -12.09 -2.82
CA THR A 67 -1.92 -11.79 -2.24
C THR A 67 -1.40 -10.50 -2.87
N VAL A 68 -0.69 -9.71 -2.09
CA VAL A 68 -0.18 -8.41 -2.52
C VAL A 68 1.19 -8.24 -1.90
N ASP A 69 2.19 -8.02 -2.74
CA ASP A 69 3.47 -7.48 -2.29
C ASP A 69 3.32 -5.95 -2.10
N ILE A 70 3.50 -5.50 -0.86
CA ILE A 70 3.38 -4.08 -0.48
C ILE A 70 4.75 -3.40 -0.36
N GLY A 71 5.82 -4.07 -0.80
CA GLY A 71 7.17 -3.55 -0.80
C GLY A 71 7.85 -3.59 0.57
N GLU A 72 9.07 -3.04 0.61
CA GLU A 72 9.88 -2.97 1.82
C GLU A 72 9.43 -1.82 2.73
N PRO A 73 9.48 -2.00 4.05
CA PRO A 73 9.15 -0.94 4.99
C PRO A 73 10.21 0.18 4.97
N ILE A 74 9.74 1.42 5.03
CA ILE A 74 10.61 2.60 5.22
C ILE A 74 10.99 2.68 6.70
N LEU A 75 12.28 2.49 7.01
CA LEU A 75 12.79 2.49 8.40
C LEU A 75 13.61 3.72 8.77
N LYS A 76 14.01 4.52 7.79
CA LYS A 76 14.81 5.73 7.98
C LYS A 76 13.93 6.85 8.53
N ALA A 77 14.34 7.41 9.66
CA ALA A 77 13.52 8.33 10.45
C ALA A 77 13.03 9.56 9.65
N SER A 78 13.89 10.11 8.79
CA SER A 78 13.56 11.27 7.96
C SER A 78 12.46 11.00 6.92
N ASP A 79 12.22 9.74 6.61
CA ASP A 79 11.36 9.31 5.52
C ASP A 79 10.02 8.75 6.05
N VAL A 80 9.85 8.59 7.37
CA VAL A 80 8.60 8.18 8.05
C VAL A 80 7.74 9.37 8.53
N PRO A 81 8.17 10.62 8.25
CA PRO A 81 7.97 11.84 9.06
C PRO A 81 7.25 11.68 10.42
N THR A 82 8.02 11.68 11.52
CA THR A 82 7.47 11.60 12.88
C THR A 82 8.12 12.64 13.81
N ARG A 83 7.56 12.82 15.02
CA ARG A 83 8.18 13.62 16.09
C ARG A 83 9.21 12.84 16.92
N LEU A 84 9.33 11.53 16.71
CA LEU A 84 10.29 10.70 17.43
C LEU A 84 11.71 11.02 16.98
N LEU A 85 12.62 11.10 17.95
CA LEU A 85 14.04 11.25 17.66
C LEU A 85 14.62 9.94 17.10
N PRO A 86 15.50 10.00 16.09
CA PRO A 86 16.17 8.83 15.57
C PRO A 86 17.09 8.19 16.61
N ASN A 87 17.16 6.87 16.60
CA ASN A 87 18.16 6.10 17.35
C ASN A 87 19.55 6.18 16.68
N LYS A 88 20.57 5.54 17.27
CA LYS A 88 21.95 5.54 16.72
C LYS A 88 22.06 5.02 15.26
N GLY A 89 21.06 4.30 14.76
CA GLY A 89 20.98 3.81 13.38
C GLY A 89 20.14 4.67 12.44
N GLN A 90 19.81 5.92 12.82
CA GLN A 90 18.93 6.81 12.04
C GLN A 90 17.52 6.25 11.80
N SER A 91 17.08 5.28 12.60
CA SER A 91 15.75 4.69 12.55
C SER A 91 14.91 5.11 13.75
N ILE A 92 13.58 4.96 13.65
CA ILE A 92 12.65 5.14 14.78
C ILE A 92 12.13 3.81 15.34
N VAL A 93 12.58 2.68 14.79
CA VAL A 93 12.23 1.36 15.31
C VAL A 93 12.79 1.22 16.74
N LYS A 94 11.91 0.82 17.68
CA LYS A 94 12.20 0.72 19.12
C LYS A 94 12.58 2.04 19.81
N SER A 95 12.33 3.20 19.18
CA SER A 95 12.42 4.48 19.88
C SER A 95 11.32 4.57 20.95
N GLY A 96 11.65 5.10 22.13
CA GLY A 96 10.67 5.33 23.18
C GLY A 96 9.63 6.36 22.76
N LEU A 97 8.35 6.05 22.96
CA LEU A 97 7.24 6.98 22.77
C LEU A 97 6.70 7.36 24.15
N VAL A 98 6.87 8.62 24.54
CA VAL A 98 6.27 9.15 25.76
C VAL A 98 4.88 9.66 25.40
N VAL A 99 3.85 9.14 26.07
CA VAL A 99 2.46 9.57 25.89
C VAL A 99 2.02 10.25 27.19
N ASP A 100 1.59 11.52 27.09
CA ASP A 100 1.00 12.28 28.19
C ASP A 100 1.79 12.26 29.52
N GLU A 101 3.13 12.28 29.44
CA GLU A 101 4.05 12.21 30.60
C GLU A 101 3.94 10.93 31.46
N VAL A 102 3.19 9.92 31.02
CA VAL A 102 3.14 8.61 31.67
C VAL A 102 3.98 7.63 30.87
N THR A 103 5.05 7.15 31.51
CA THR A 103 5.91 6.06 31.00
C THR A 103 5.18 4.74 30.89
#